data_AF-A0A7Y5GYS4-F1
#
_entry.id   AF-A0A7Y5GYS4-F1
#
_cell.length_a   1.000
_cell.length_b   1.000
_cell.length_c   1.000
_cell.angle_alpha   90.00
_cell.angle_beta   90.00
_cell.angle_gamma   90.00
#
_symmetry.space_group_name_H-M   'P 1'
#
loop_
_entity.id
_entity.type
_entity.pdbx_description
1 polymer ?
#
loop_
_entity_poly.entity_id
_entity_poly.type
_entity_poly.pdbx_seq_one_letter_code
_entity_poly.pdbx_strand_id
1 'polypeptide(L)'
;ESYREYGAGFFRGSGDKSIRPSSFSYFFTNSLDRLGLEKVYIQAKRWQNTVGPEAVQAFYGALAGRRATKGVFITTSSYSTRATEFARTIEQIVLIDGAKLSELLMDFGVGVSHREIRIPRIDRDYFEEGE
;
A
#
# COMPACT_ATOMS: atom_id res chain seq x y z
N GLU A 1 27.78 -6.88 -2.97
CA GLU A 1 27.69 -5.43 -2.72
C GLU A 1 26.73 -4.80 -3.71
N SER A 2 26.08 -3.70 -3.33
CA SER A 2 25.19 -2.85 -4.14
C SER A 2 23.73 -3.32 -4.36
N TYR A 3 22.95 -3.40 -3.27
CA TYR A 3 21.54 -2.98 -3.31
C TYR A 3 21.43 -1.60 -2.64
N ARG A 4 22.24 -0.66 -3.13
CA ARG A 4 22.39 0.70 -2.58
C ARG A 4 21.19 1.58 -2.93
N GLU A 5 20.45 1.92 -1.88
CA GLU A 5 20.10 3.31 -1.51
C GLU A 5 19.06 4.11 -2.32
N TYR A 6 18.43 3.60 -3.38
CA TYR A 6 17.39 4.40 -4.07
C TYR A 6 16.02 4.51 -3.37
N GLY A 7 15.75 3.68 -2.35
CA GLY A 7 14.44 3.69 -1.67
C GLY A 7 14.34 4.62 -0.45
N ALA A 8 15.46 5.11 0.06
CA ALA A 8 15.52 5.78 1.38
C ALA A 8 14.97 7.22 1.39
N GLY A 9 14.65 7.80 0.23
CA GLY A 9 14.32 9.23 0.11
C GLY A 9 12.83 9.61 0.11
N PHE A 10 11.90 8.67 -0.01
CA PHE A 10 10.54 9.01 -0.48
C PHE A 10 9.46 9.20 0.59
N PHE A 11 9.74 8.89 1.86
CA PHE A 11 8.79 9.11 2.96
C PHE A 11 9.41 9.87 4.13
N ARG A 12 10.33 10.81 3.83
CA ARG A 12 10.78 11.74 4.87
C ARG A 12 9.67 12.77 5.12
N GLY A 13 8.75 12.42 6.00
CA GLY A 13 7.90 13.38 6.73
C GLY A 13 7.18 14.41 5.87
N SER A 14 6.32 13.97 4.96
CA SER A 14 5.36 14.84 4.27
C SER A 14 4.37 13.95 3.56
N GLY A 15 3.07 14.29 3.60
CA GLY A 15 2.01 13.58 2.87
C GLY A 15 2.21 13.68 1.35
N ASP A 16 3.22 12.99 0.82
CA ASP A 16 3.55 12.98 -0.59
C ASP A 16 2.55 12.08 -1.33
N LYS A 17 1.58 12.76 -1.96
CA LYS A 17 0.50 12.15 -2.76
C LYS A 17 0.97 11.65 -4.14
N SER A 18 2.27 11.68 -4.43
CA SER A 18 2.82 11.39 -5.76
C SER A 18 3.05 9.90 -6.06
N ILE A 19 2.75 9.00 -5.13
CA ILE A 19 3.02 7.56 -5.29
C ILE A 19 2.07 6.96 -6.31
N ARG A 20 2.62 6.64 -7.49
CA ARG A 20 1.91 5.96 -8.56
C ARG A 20 2.06 4.44 -8.44
N PRO A 21 1.00 3.65 -8.66
CA PRO A 21 1.11 2.19 -8.68
C PRO A 21 2.14 1.63 -9.66
N SER A 22 2.43 2.35 -10.74
CA SER A 22 3.46 1.99 -11.72
C SER A 22 4.90 2.10 -11.20
N SER A 23 5.13 2.79 -10.08
CA SER A 23 6.46 2.96 -9.47
C SER A 23 6.84 1.83 -8.50
N PHE A 24 5.94 0.87 -8.23
CA PHE A 24 6.16 -0.27 -7.32
C PHE A 24 7.10 -1.36 -7.88
N SER A 25 8.20 -1.00 -8.53
CA SER A 25 9.15 -1.99 -9.07
C SER A 25 10.09 -2.51 -7.97
N TYR A 26 10.67 -1.61 -7.16
CA TYR A 26 11.41 -1.93 -5.93
C TYR A 26 11.39 -0.70 -5.03
N PHE A 27 10.54 -0.72 -4.00
CA PHE A 27 10.49 0.33 -2.99
C PHE A 27 11.01 -0.22 -1.66
N PHE A 28 12.05 0.41 -1.09
CA PHE A 28 12.61 0.05 0.21
C PHE A 28 12.69 1.29 1.08
N THR A 29 11.71 1.50 1.96
CA THR A 29 11.77 2.60 2.93
C THR A 29 12.13 2.09 4.32
N ASN A 30 12.92 2.89 5.04
CA ASN A 30 13.12 2.79 6.47
C ASN A 30 12.21 3.84 7.11
N SER A 31 10.96 3.49 7.40
CA SER A 31 10.09 4.39 8.14
C SER A 31 10.29 4.15 9.63
N LEU A 32 10.58 5.20 10.36
CA LEU A 32 10.45 5.20 11.80
C LEU A 32 8.95 5.27 12.14
N ASP A 33 8.53 4.68 13.25
CA ASP A 33 7.20 5.00 13.80
C ASP A 33 7.08 6.52 14.07
N ARG A 34 5.88 7.01 14.39
CA ARG A 34 5.67 8.45 14.64
C ARG A 34 6.56 9.03 15.75
N LEU A 35 7.19 8.19 16.57
CA LEU A 35 8.03 8.53 17.72
C LEU A 35 9.53 8.27 17.49
N GLY A 36 9.95 7.69 16.35
CA GLY A 36 11.36 7.41 16.08
C GLY A 36 11.88 6.09 16.65
N LEU A 37 11.02 5.24 17.21
CA LEU A 37 11.46 4.16 18.11
C LEU A 37 11.69 2.82 17.40
N GLU A 38 10.94 2.54 16.33
CA GLU A 38 10.99 1.25 15.63
C GLU A 38 11.13 1.45 14.11
N LYS A 39 12.07 0.73 13.50
CA LYS A 39 12.30 0.74 12.05
C LYS A 39 11.40 -0.29 11.37
N VAL A 40 10.51 0.18 10.50
CA VAL A 40 9.68 -0.68 9.66
C VAL A 40 10.25 -0.71 8.25
N TYR A 41 10.41 -1.93 7.71
CA TYR A 41 10.90 -2.15 6.36
C TYR A 41 9.77 -2.45 5.40
N ILE A 42 9.63 -1.65 4.36
CA ILE A 42 8.55 -1.85 3.38
C ILE A 42 9.14 -2.36 2.08
N GLN A 43 8.57 -3.41 1.52
CA GLN A 43 8.81 -3.84 0.16
C GLN A 43 7.51 -3.73 -0.64
N ALA A 44 7.56 -3.08 -1.81
CA ALA A 44 6.45 -3.08 -2.75
C ALA A 44 6.89 -3.61 -4.11
N LYS A 45 6.15 -4.58 -4.64
CA LYS A 45 6.42 -5.19 -5.96
C LYS A 45 5.13 -5.26 -6.80
N ARG A 46 5.21 -4.81 -8.04
CA ARG A 46 4.16 -5.01 -9.04
C ARG A 46 4.21 -6.45 -9.54
N TRP A 47 3.21 -7.25 -9.17
CA TRP A 47 3.05 -8.62 -9.64
C TRP A 47 1.79 -8.75 -10.49
N GLN A 48 1.86 -9.60 -11.51
CA GLN A 48 0.71 -9.97 -12.33
C GLN A 48 0.03 -11.22 -11.79
N ASN A 49 0.81 -12.15 -11.22
CA ASN A 49 0.33 -13.43 -10.72
C ASN A 49 0.21 -13.42 -9.19
N THR A 50 -0.45 -14.45 -8.66
CA THR A 50 -0.58 -14.70 -7.22
C THR A 50 0.78 -14.87 -6.55
N VAL A 51 0.95 -14.26 -5.37
CA VAL A 51 2.17 -14.31 -4.58
C VAL A 51 2.30 -15.61 -3.79
N GLY A 52 3.37 -16.36 -4.07
CA GLY A 52 3.70 -17.60 -3.37
C GLY A 52 4.42 -17.38 -2.03
N PRO A 53 4.50 -18.42 -1.18
CA PRO A 53 5.21 -18.34 0.10
C PRO A 53 6.72 -18.11 -0.04
N GLU A 54 7.33 -18.55 -1.15
CA GLU A 54 8.76 -18.36 -1.42
C GLU A 54 9.17 -16.88 -1.39
N ALA A 55 8.38 -16.00 -2.00
CA ALA A 55 8.67 -14.57 -1.98
C ALA A 55 8.52 -13.95 -0.58
N VAL A 56 7.55 -14.41 0.21
CA VAL A 56 7.38 -13.96 1.60
C VAL A 56 8.54 -14.46 2.47
N GLN A 57 8.98 -15.71 2.27
CA GLN A 57 10.15 -16.29 2.94
C GLN A 57 11.45 -15.55 2.57
N ALA A 58 11.65 -15.22 1.30
CA ALA A 58 12.79 -14.45 0.85
C ALA A 58 12.81 -13.05 1.49
N PHE A 59 11.65 -12.39 1.59
CA PHE A 59 11.53 -11.12 2.28
C PHE A 59 11.83 -11.27 3.78
N TYR A 60 11.30 -12.30 4.43
CA TYR A 60 11.60 -12.62 5.82
C TYR A 60 13.11 -12.83 6.08
N GLY A 61 13.78 -13.61 5.23
CA GLY A 61 15.23 -13.79 5.33
C GLY A 61 16.01 -12.48 5.21
N ALA A 62 15.57 -11.57 4.33
CA ALA A 62 16.16 -10.25 4.19
C ALA A 62 15.94 -9.35 5.42
N LEU A 63 14.80 -9.47 6.11
CA LEU A 63 14.53 -8.78 7.37
C LEU A 63 15.41 -9.32 8.50
N ALA A 64 15.52 -10.64 8.63
CA ALA A 64 16.35 -11.30 9.62
C ALA A 64 17.83 -10.88 9.48
N GLY A 65 18.36 -10.85 8.26
CA GLY A 65 19.72 -10.39 7.98
C GLY A 65 19.98 -8.91 8.35
N ARG A 66 18.92 -8.08 8.42
CA ARG A 66 19.00 -6.67 8.80
C ARG A 66 18.63 -6.40 10.25
N ARG A 67 18.35 -7.44 11.05
CA ARG A 67 17.83 -7.35 12.43
C ARG A 67 16.58 -6.46 12.53
N ALA A 68 15.75 -6.52 11.50
CA ALA A 68 14.47 -5.82 11.48
C ALA A 68 13.44 -6.54 12.36
N THR A 69 12.67 -5.78 13.13
CA THR A 69 11.59 -6.33 13.96
C THR A 69 10.26 -6.38 13.21
N LYS A 70 10.06 -5.50 12.22
CA LYS A 70 8.83 -5.40 11.43
C LYS A 70 9.09 -5.13 9.96
N GLY A 71 8.27 -5.73 9.12
CA GLY A 71 8.22 -5.45 7.70
C GLY A 71 6.81 -5.47 7.12
N VAL A 72 6.62 -4.75 6.03
CA VAL A 72 5.38 -4.71 5.25
C VAL A 72 5.71 -5.14 3.82
N PHE A 73 5.06 -6.18 3.34
CA PHE A 73 5.18 -6.62 1.95
C PHE A 73 3.89 -6.27 1.20
N ILE A 74 4.03 -5.43 0.17
CA ILE A 74 2.94 -4.90 -0.65
C ILE A 74 3.03 -5.51 -2.05
N THR A 75 1.91 -5.99 -2.56
CA THR A 75 1.74 -6.41 -3.96
C THR A 75 0.54 -5.73 -4.59
N THR A 76 0.57 -5.56 -5.92
CA THR A 76 -0.61 -5.16 -6.71
C THR A 76 -1.53 -6.33 -7.07
N SER A 77 -1.10 -7.57 -6.83
CA SER A 77 -1.87 -8.80 -7.04
C SER A 77 -2.40 -9.36 -5.72
N SER A 78 -2.69 -10.66 -5.64
CA SER A 78 -3.16 -11.35 -4.43
C SER A 78 -2.08 -12.28 -3.86
N TYR A 79 -2.13 -12.58 -2.57
CA TYR A 79 -1.31 -13.64 -1.97
C TYR A 79 -2.02 -15.00 -2.06
N SER A 80 -1.25 -16.07 -2.20
CA SER A 80 -1.75 -17.44 -2.07
C SER A 80 -2.08 -17.74 -0.61
N THR A 81 -3.00 -18.69 -0.37
CA THR A 81 -3.34 -19.15 0.99
C THR A 81 -2.10 -19.53 1.78
N ARG A 82 -1.18 -20.32 1.18
CA ARG A 82 0.08 -20.72 1.80
C ARG A 82 0.98 -19.53 2.18
N ALA A 83 1.01 -18.48 1.36
CA ALA A 83 1.77 -17.28 1.67
C ALA A 83 1.17 -16.53 2.87
N THR A 84 -0.15 -16.43 2.93
CA THR A 84 -0.85 -15.79 4.07
C THR A 84 -0.71 -16.61 5.35
N GLU A 85 -0.79 -17.94 5.27
CA GLU A 85 -0.56 -18.85 6.39
C GLU A 85 0.86 -18.71 6.92
N PHE A 86 1.86 -18.69 6.03
CA PHE A 86 3.25 -18.48 6.43
C PHE A 86 3.46 -17.11 7.10
N ALA A 87 2.88 -16.03 6.58
CA ALA A 87 3.01 -14.72 7.22
C ALA A 87 2.39 -14.68 8.64
N ARG A 88 1.31 -15.44 8.86
CA ARG A 88 0.69 -15.56 10.19
C ARG A 88 1.57 -16.25 11.23
N THR A 89 2.54 -17.07 10.83
CA THR A 89 3.40 -17.78 11.79
C THR A 89 4.60 -16.96 12.27
N ILE A 90 4.98 -15.89 11.56
CA ILE A 90 6.21 -15.14 11.83
C ILE A 90 5.98 -13.78 12.50
N GLU A 91 4.73 -13.28 12.60
CA GLU A 91 4.27 -12.00 13.24
C GLU A 91 4.96 -10.69 12.79
N GLN A 92 6.18 -10.76 12.29
CA GLN A 92 7.07 -9.67 11.90
C GLN A 92 6.73 -9.11 10.53
N ILE A 93 5.88 -9.80 9.75
CA ILE A 93 5.52 -9.39 8.38
C ILE A 93 4.03 -9.16 8.27
N VAL A 94 3.68 -7.94 7.85
CA VAL A 94 2.32 -7.60 7.42
C VAL A 94 2.27 -7.69 5.90
N LEU A 95 1.26 -8.39 5.38
CA LEU A 95 0.99 -8.48 3.94
C LEU A 95 -0.11 -7.49 3.55
N ILE A 96 0.11 -6.74 2.48
CA ILE A 96 -0.88 -5.85 1.86
C ILE A 96 -1.03 -6.27 0.39
N ASP A 97 -2.17 -6.82 0.04
CA ASP A 97 -2.49 -7.19 -1.34
C ASP A 97 -3.11 -6.02 -2.13
N GLY A 98 -3.38 -6.23 -3.41
CA GLY A 98 -3.92 -5.19 -4.28
C GLY A 98 -5.30 -4.68 -3.82
N ALA A 99 -6.13 -5.54 -3.24
CA ALA A 99 -7.44 -5.14 -2.72
C ALA A 99 -7.29 -4.22 -1.51
N LYS A 100 -6.52 -4.65 -0.50
CA LYS A 100 -6.25 -3.84 0.70
C LYS A 100 -5.49 -2.57 0.37
N LEU A 101 -4.53 -2.63 -0.56
CA LEU A 101 -3.82 -1.46 -1.06
C LEU A 101 -4.80 -0.44 -1.66
N SER A 102 -5.77 -0.91 -2.47
CA SER A 102 -6.77 -0.03 -3.09
C SER A 102 -7.65 0.66 -2.06
N GLU A 103 -8.12 -0.07 -1.04
CA GLU A 103 -8.86 0.51 0.08
C GLU A 103 -8.05 1.61 0.77
N LEU A 104 -6.80 1.32 1.13
CA LEU A 104 -5.92 2.30 1.78
C LEU A 104 -5.69 3.53 0.91
N LEU A 105 -5.50 3.35 -0.41
CA LEU A 105 -5.34 4.48 -1.33
C LEU A 105 -6.60 5.35 -1.38
N MET A 106 -7.79 4.75 -1.36
CA MET A 106 -9.06 5.48 -1.29
C MET A 106 -9.21 6.23 0.03
N ASP A 107 -9.02 5.54 1.16
CA ASP A 107 -9.17 6.09 2.50
C ASP A 107 -8.24 7.29 2.75
N PHE A 108 -7.01 7.23 2.23
CA PHE A 108 -6.03 8.31 2.36
C PHE A 108 -6.05 9.33 1.22
N GLY A 109 -6.95 9.20 0.25
CA GLY A 109 -7.07 10.16 -0.85
C GLY A 109 -5.88 10.16 -1.82
N VAL A 110 -5.18 9.04 -1.96
CA VAL A 110 -3.99 8.90 -2.82
C VAL A 110 -4.39 8.37 -4.19
N GLY A 111 -4.12 9.13 -5.25
CA GLY A 111 -4.42 8.71 -6.63
C GLY A 111 -5.91 8.66 -6.96
N VAL A 112 -6.78 9.15 -6.08
CA VAL A 112 -8.23 9.26 -6.29
C VAL A 112 -8.62 10.70 -6.62
N SER A 113 -9.60 10.84 -7.50
CA SER A 113 -10.24 12.12 -7.84
C SER A 113 -11.74 11.99 -7.65
N HIS A 114 -12.36 12.97 -6.98
CA HIS A 114 -13.80 13.03 -6.85
C HIS A 114 -14.39 13.86 -8.00
N ARG A 115 -15.54 13.44 -8.49
CA ARG A 115 -16.35 14.23 -9.43
C ARG A 115 -17.59 14.71 -8.70
N GLU A 116 -17.90 16.00 -8.80
CA GLU A 116 -19.20 16.50 -8.35
C GLU A 116 -20.31 15.91 -9.22
N ILE A 117 -21.28 15.26 -8.58
CA ILE A 117 -22.51 14.80 -9.24
C ILE A 117 -23.59 15.82 -8.91
N ARG A 118 -24.14 16.48 -9.94
CA ARG A 118 -25.34 17.30 -9.81
C ARG A 118 -26.55 16.39 -9.87
N ILE A 119 -27.27 16.27 -8.76
CA ILE A 119 -28.53 15.53 -8.70
C ILE A 119 -29.65 16.53 -9.00
N PRO A 120 -30.27 16.50 -10.20
CA PRO A 120 -31.37 17.40 -10.51
C PRO A 120 -32.57 17.10 -9.60
N ARG A 121 -33.26 18.14 -9.14
CA ARG A 121 -34.53 18.02 -8.44
C ARG A 121 -35.63 18.62 -9.31
N ILE A 122 -36.82 18.04 -9.22
CA ILE A 122 -38.01 18.61 -9.83
C ILE A 122 -38.33 19.90 -9.07
N ASP A 123 -38.32 21.00 -9.80
CA ASP A 123 -38.80 22.31 -9.33
C ASP A 123 -40.32 22.31 -9.45
N ARG A 124 -41.04 22.19 -8.33
CA ARG A 124 -42.50 22.12 -8.34
C ARG A 124 -43.13 23.47 -8.66
N ASP A 125 -42.49 24.56 -8.23
CA ASP A 125 -43.00 25.92 -8.43
C ASP A 125 -43.07 26.27 -9.93
N TYR A 126 -42.09 25.78 -10.71
CA TYR A 126 -42.13 25.88 -12.18
C TYR A 126 -43.34 25.18 -12.84
N PHE A 127 -43.89 24.13 -12.23
CA PHE A 127 -44.99 23.33 -12.81
C PHE A 127 -46.38 23.65 -12.21
N GLU A 128 -46.47 24.50 -11.18
CA GLU A 128 -47.74 24.84 -10.50
C GLU A 128 -48.36 26.18 -10.99
N GLU A 129 -47.61 27.06 -11.67
CA GLU A 129 -48.16 28.30 -12.26
C GLU A 129 -48.76 28.04 -13.66
N GLY A 130 -49.98 27.49 -13.72
CA GLY A 130 -50.64 27.22 -15.00
C GLY A 130 -52.10 26.74 -14.98
N GLU A 131 -52.87 27.05 -13.92
CA GLU A 131 -54.34 26.92 -13.94
C GLU A 131 -55.03 28.28 -14.05
#